data_AF-A0A382FRE9-F1
#
_entry.id   AF-A0A382FRE9-F1
#
_cell.length_a   1.000
_cell.length_b   1.000
_cell.length_c   1.000
_cell.angle_alpha   90.00
_cell.angle_beta   90.00
_cell.angle_gamma   90.00
#
_symmetry.space_group_name_H-M   'P 1'
#
loop_
_entity.id
_entity.type
_entity.pdbx_description
1 polymer ?
#
loop_
_entity_poly.entity_id
_entity_poly.type
_entity_poly.pdbx_seq_one_letter_code
_entity_poly.pdbx_strand_id
1 'polypeptide(L)'
;KIEFKTIDSEFIDEKHYPELVRNTLECLQAAVKAKKTTYIKIVVSSKTKMGSFKALLGKIFDSISKQNISGFIIQPTSSISEPTLEQLLEFYDSVYPYYDEVRVVPQLHKIINAP
;
A
#
# COMPACT_ATOMS: atom_id res chain seq x y z
N LYS A 1 -0.96 -11.09 -3.39
CA LYS A 1 -0.82 -9.72 -2.82
C LYS A 1 -2.09 -8.94 -3.13
N ILE A 2 -2.57 -8.13 -2.19
CA ILE A 2 -3.63 -7.15 -2.40
C ILE A 2 -2.95 -5.79 -2.49
N GLU A 3 -3.15 -5.11 -3.62
CA GLU A 3 -2.51 -3.83 -3.90
C GLU A 3 -3.49 -2.69 -3.67
N PHE A 4 -3.14 -1.78 -2.76
CA PHE A 4 -3.86 -0.52 -2.59
C PHE A 4 -3.16 0.59 -3.36
N LYS A 5 -3.95 1.34 -4.10
CA LYS A 5 -3.54 2.58 -4.78
C LYS A 5 -3.81 3.75 -3.85
N THR A 6 -2.89 4.70 -3.80
CA THR A 6 -3.11 5.98 -3.14
C THR A 6 -3.84 6.94 -4.07
N ILE A 7 -4.49 7.97 -3.53
CA ILE A 7 -5.29 8.92 -4.32
C ILE A 7 -4.42 9.69 -5.34
N ASP A 8 -3.15 9.94 -5.02
CA ASP A 8 -2.18 10.60 -5.88
C ASP A 8 -1.65 9.71 -7.02
N SER A 9 -2.07 8.44 -7.09
CA SER A 9 -1.67 7.54 -8.17
C SER A 9 -2.33 7.85 -9.52
N GLU A 10 -3.38 8.70 -9.53
CA GLU A 10 -4.16 9.06 -10.72
C GLU A 10 -4.72 7.84 -11.49
N PHE A 11 -4.78 6.67 -10.84
CA PHE A 11 -5.32 5.43 -11.41
C PHE A 11 -6.83 5.51 -11.67
N ILE A 12 -7.52 6.30 -10.84
CA ILE A 12 -8.94 6.61 -10.97
C ILE A 12 -9.17 8.04 -10.46
N ASP A 13 -10.23 8.70 -10.92
CA ASP A 13 -10.57 10.03 -10.44
C ASP A 13 -10.98 10.04 -8.94
N GLU A 14 -10.90 11.23 -8.33
CA GLU A 14 -11.18 11.40 -6.90
C GLU A 14 -12.60 11.01 -6.50
N LYS A 15 -13.57 11.12 -7.42
CA LYS A 15 -14.98 10.78 -7.17
C LYS A 15 -15.15 9.27 -6.97
N HIS A 16 -14.44 8.46 -7.74
CA HIS A 16 -14.53 6.99 -7.67
C HIS A 16 -13.45 6.34 -6.78
N TYR A 17 -12.45 7.09 -6.33
CA TYR A 17 -11.42 6.59 -5.41
C TYR A 17 -11.97 5.90 -4.13
N PRO A 18 -13.01 6.43 -3.45
CA PRO A 18 -13.60 5.73 -2.30
C PRO A 18 -14.13 4.34 -2.63
N GLU A 19 -14.70 4.15 -3.81
CA GLU A 19 -15.20 2.87 -4.28
C GLU A 19 -14.05 1.90 -4.57
N LEU A 20 -12.96 2.36 -5.20
CA LEU A 20 -11.75 1.57 -5.41
C LEU A 20 -11.20 1.04 -4.08
N VAL A 21 -11.11 1.90 -3.06
CA VAL A 21 -10.66 1.51 -1.72
C VAL A 21 -11.61 0.48 -1.11
N ARG A 22 -12.94 0.69 -1.17
CA ARG A 22 -13.94 -0.27 -0.67
C ARG A 22 -13.80 -1.64 -1.33
N ASN A 23 -13.76 -1.69 -2.66
CA ASN A 23 -13.63 -2.94 -3.42
C ASN A 23 -12.32 -3.68 -3.08
N THR A 24 -11.23 -2.93 -2.85
CA THR A 24 -9.94 -3.51 -2.47
C THR A 24 -9.96 -4.07 -1.04
N LEU A 25 -10.64 -3.40 -0.10
CA LEU A 25 -10.86 -3.90 1.27
C LEU A 25 -11.70 -5.18 1.27
N GLU A 26 -12.77 -5.23 0.49
CA GLU A 26 -13.60 -6.45 0.35
C GLU A 26 -12.78 -7.62 -0.21
N CYS A 27 -11.89 -7.35 -1.17
CA CYS A 27 -10.95 -8.34 -1.69
C CYS A 27 -9.96 -8.83 -0.60
N LEU A 28 -9.44 -7.92 0.22
CA LEU A 28 -8.58 -8.25 1.36
C LEU A 28 -9.29 -9.16 2.37
N GLN A 29 -10.51 -8.79 2.77
CA GLN A 29 -11.32 -9.57 3.70
C GLN A 29 -11.65 -10.95 3.13
N ALA A 30 -11.99 -11.04 1.85
CA ALA A 30 -12.26 -12.32 1.18
C ALA A 30 -11.00 -13.21 1.13
N ALA A 31 -9.82 -12.65 0.84
CA ALA A 31 -8.57 -13.40 0.83
C ALA A 31 -8.21 -13.95 2.22
N VAL A 32 -8.36 -13.11 3.26
CA VAL A 32 -8.16 -13.50 4.67
C VAL A 32 -9.16 -14.58 5.09
N LYS A 33 -10.45 -14.41 4.81
CA LYS A 33 -11.50 -15.41 5.11
C LYS A 33 -11.24 -16.75 4.43
N ALA A 34 -10.71 -16.73 3.21
CA ALA A 34 -10.31 -17.91 2.46
C ALA A 34 -8.97 -18.52 2.91
N LYS A 35 -8.34 -17.99 3.98
CA LYS A 35 -7.05 -18.43 4.53
C LYS A 35 -5.92 -18.45 3.48
N LYS A 36 -5.97 -17.55 2.50
CA LYS A 36 -4.89 -17.40 1.52
C LYS A 36 -3.71 -16.69 2.16
N THR A 37 -2.48 -17.10 1.81
CA THR A 37 -1.27 -16.32 2.12
C THR A 37 -1.42 -14.92 1.53
N THR A 38 -1.57 -13.92 2.39
CA THR A 38 -2.01 -12.59 2.01
C THR A 38 -0.94 -11.56 2.34
N TYR A 39 -0.45 -10.89 1.29
CA TYR A 39 0.46 -9.75 1.42
C TYR A 39 -0.29 -8.48 1.08
N ILE A 40 -0.10 -7.43 1.86
CA ILE A 40 -0.57 -6.08 1.52
C ILE A 40 0.55 -5.35 0.83
N LYS A 41 0.21 -4.63 -0.24
CA LYS A 41 1.14 -3.73 -0.91
C LYS A 41 0.50 -2.36 -1.07
N ILE A 42 1.23 -1.30 -0.73
CA ILE A 42 0.84 0.08 -1.06
C ILE A 42 1.92 0.66 -1.97
N VAL A 43 1.49 1.24 -3.09
CA VAL A 43 2.39 2.00 -3.97
C VAL A 43 2.40 3.45 -3.49
N VAL A 44 3.58 4.00 -3.24
CA VAL A 44 3.75 5.38 -2.76
C VAL A 44 4.60 6.20 -3.72
N SER A 45 4.32 7.49 -3.80
CA SER A 45 5.06 8.47 -4.60
C SER A 45 5.46 9.67 -3.73
N SER A 46 6.33 10.54 -4.25
CA SER A 46 6.63 11.85 -3.66
C SER A 46 5.39 12.75 -3.48
N LYS A 47 4.30 12.49 -4.22
CA LYS A 47 3.01 13.20 -4.08
C LYS A 47 2.11 12.58 -2.99
N THR A 48 2.43 11.38 -2.50
CA THR A 48 1.60 10.69 -1.50
C THR A 48 1.60 11.47 -0.20
N LYS A 49 0.43 11.96 0.20
CA LYS A 49 0.28 12.73 1.43
C LYS A 49 0.18 11.81 2.63
N MET A 50 0.97 12.09 3.67
CA MET A 50 1.00 11.28 4.90
C MET A 50 -0.38 11.09 5.53
N GLY A 51 -1.23 12.13 5.56
CA GLY A 51 -2.59 12.02 6.08
C GLY A 51 -3.46 11.02 5.32
N SER A 52 -3.36 11.01 3.99
CA SER A 52 -4.09 10.05 3.14
C SER A 52 -3.59 8.62 3.31
N PHE A 53 -2.27 8.46 3.48
CA PHE A 53 -1.63 7.18 3.73
C PHE A 53 -2.07 6.60 5.08
N LYS A 54 -1.99 7.38 6.17
CA LYS A 54 -2.44 6.96 7.50
C LYS A 54 -3.93 6.62 7.54
N ALA A 55 -4.77 7.40 6.85
CA ALA A 55 -6.21 7.10 6.75
C ALA A 55 -6.46 5.76 6.03
N LEU A 56 -5.67 5.43 5.01
CA LEU A 56 -5.73 4.13 4.33
C LEU A 56 -5.27 2.99 5.25
N LEU A 57 -4.19 3.18 6.02
CA LEU A 57 -3.74 2.20 7.01
C LEU A 57 -4.81 1.92 8.06
N GLY A 58 -5.46 2.95 8.60
CA GLY A 58 -6.58 2.81 9.53
C GLY A 58 -7.67 1.91 8.94
N LYS A 59 -8.17 2.24 7.75
CA LYS A 59 -9.18 1.42 7.06
C LYS A 59 -8.75 -0.04 6.86
N ILE A 60 -7.49 -0.28 6.52
CA ILE A 60 -6.95 -1.63 6.33
C ILE A 60 -6.98 -2.41 7.66
N PHE A 61 -6.39 -1.88 8.71
CA PHE A 61 -6.25 -2.58 9.98
C PHE A 61 -7.49 -2.55 10.87
N ASP A 62 -8.47 -1.70 10.57
CA ASP A 62 -9.82 -1.79 11.12
C ASP A 62 -10.60 -2.95 10.48
N SER A 63 -10.26 -3.33 9.24
CA SER A 63 -10.99 -4.35 8.48
C SER A 63 -10.50 -5.79 8.70
N ILE A 64 -9.26 -5.95 9.15
CA ILE A 64 -8.60 -7.25 9.35
C ILE A 64 -7.63 -7.20 10.54
N SER A 65 -7.37 -8.36 11.16
CA SER A 65 -6.27 -8.51 12.11
C SER A 65 -4.91 -8.61 11.39
N LYS A 66 -3.89 -7.98 11.97
CA LYS A 66 -2.48 -8.09 11.52
C LYS A 66 -1.93 -9.51 11.53
N GLN A 67 -2.49 -10.41 12.35
CA GLN A 67 -2.08 -11.82 12.39
C GLN A 67 -2.54 -12.61 11.14
N ASN A 68 -3.43 -12.05 10.33
CA ASN A 68 -3.97 -12.70 9.13
C ASN A 68 -3.23 -12.34 7.84
N ILE A 69 -2.14 -11.57 7.92
CA ILE A 69 -1.31 -11.23 6.77
C ILE A 69 0.10 -11.77 6.94
N SER A 70 0.75 -12.08 5.82
CA SER A 70 2.09 -12.66 5.73
C SER A 70 3.16 -11.63 5.38
N GLY A 71 2.78 -10.37 5.19
CA GLY A 71 3.71 -9.29 4.95
C GLY A 71 3.04 -7.99 4.49
N PHE A 72 3.76 -6.89 4.73
CA PHE A 72 3.38 -5.56 4.27
C PHE A 72 4.50 -4.98 3.40
N ILE A 73 4.15 -4.49 2.22
CA ILE A 73 5.10 -3.98 1.24
C ILE A 73 4.79 -2.52 0.94
N ILE A 74 5.77 -1.64 1.16
CA ILE A 74 5.79 -0.29 0.62
C ILE A 74 6.59 -0.34 -0.69
N GLN A 75 5.95 0.00 -1.80
CA GLN A 75 6.60 0.01 -3.10
C GLN A 75 6.67 1.45 -3.63
N PRO A 76 7.84 2.11 -3.65
CA PRO A 76 7.97 3.41 -4.27
C PRO A 76 7.67 3.36 -5.77
N THR A 77 7.18 4.45 -6.33
CA THR A 77 7.29 4.72 -7.77
C THR A 77 8.77 4.91 -8.14
N SER A 78 9.13 4.62 -9.39
CA SER A 78 10.49 4.80 -9.89
C SER A 78 10.49 5.81 -11.04
N SER A 79 11.56 6.61 -11.11
CA SER A 79 11.82 7.64 -12.14
C SER A 79 10.88 8.85 -12.10
N ILE A 80 9.56 8.63 -12.10
CA ILE A 80 8.56 9.69 -12.05
C ILE A 80 7.96 9.75 -10.64
N SER A 81 8.03 10.94 -10.04
CA SER A 81 7.52 11.21 -8.70
C SER A 81 8.05 10.21 -7.66
N GLU A 82 9.29 9.74 -7.79
CA GLU A 82 9.92 8.85 -6.81
C GLU A 82 10.04 9.56 -5.45
N PRO A 83 9.61 8.93 -4.34
CA PRO A 83 9.69 9.53 -3.01
C PRO A 83 11.16 9.61 -2.54
N THR A 84 11.45 10.60 -1.69
CA THR A 84 12.76 10.70 -1.03
C THR A 84 12.93 9.58 0.01
N LEU A 85 14.18 9.33 0.43
CA LEU A 85 14.46 8.39 1.52
C LEU A 85 13.74 8.80 2.81
N GLU A 86 13.70 10.09 3.12
CA GLU A 86 12.99 10.63 4.29
C GLU A 86 11.50 10.29 4.22
N GLN A 87 10.84 10.53 3.09
CA GLN A 87 9.43 10.15 2.89
C GLN A 87 9.22 8.63 3.05
N LEU A 88 10.15 7.81 2.55
CA LEU A 88 10.09 6.36 2.71
C LEU A 88 10.19 5.91 4.16
N LEU A 89 11.06 6.56 4.96
CA LEU A 89 11.17 6.30 6.39
C LEU A 89 9.88 6.73 7.12
N GLU A 90 9.30 7.87 6.79
CA GLU A 90 8.02 8.30 7.38
C GLU A 90 6.87 7.34 7.06
N PHE A 91 6.81 6.82 5.82
CA PHE A 91 5.83 5.80 5.45
C PHE A 91 6.06 4.51 6.23
N TYR A 92 7.31 4.07 6.37
CA TYR A 92 7.67 2.90 7.17
C TYR A 92 7.22 3.06 8.62
N ASP A 93 7.58 4.17 9.26
CA ASP A 93 7.24 4.48 10.66
C ASP A 93 5.73 4.58 10.88
N SER A 94 4.97 4.93 9.84
CA SER A 94 3.51 4.96 9.90
C SER A 94 2.87 3.57 9.84
N VAL A 95 3.52 2.60 9.19
CA VAL A 95 3.03 1.21 9.12
C VAL A 95 3.44 0.41 10.36
N TYR A 96 4.65 0.66 10.88
CA TYR A 96 5.25 -0.12 11.97
C TYR A 96 4.33 -0.37 13.20
N PRO A 97 3.53 0.61 13.67
CA PRO A 97 2.59 0.38 14.78
C PRO A 97 1.51 -0.68 14.49
N TYR A 98 1.16 -0.86 13.22
CA TYR A 98 0.18 -1.84 12.77
C TYR A 98 0.81 -3.19 12.41
N TYR A 99 2.00 -3.18 11.80
CA TYR A 99 2.69 -4.37 11.34
C TYR A 99 4.20 -4.12 11.33
N ASP A 100 4.97 -4.97 12.01
CA ASP A 100 6.40 -4.80 12.30
C ASP A 100 7.33 -5.38 11.21
N GLU A 101 6.84 -6.29 10.36
CA GLU A 101 7.60 -6.87 9.25
C GLU A 101 7.40 -6.10 7.92
N VAL A 102 7.57 -4.78 7.94
CA VAL A 102 7.41 -3.92 6.75
C VAL A 102 8.60 -4.06 5.82
N ARG A 103 8.33 -4.24 4.52
CA ARG A 103 9.37 -4.29 3.48
C ARG A 103 9.22 -3.11 2.52
N VAL A 104 10.28 -2.35 2.32
CA VAL A 104 10.36 -1.37 1.24
C VAL A 104 11.01 -2.04 0.04
N VAL A 105 10.26 -2.25 -1.04
CA VAL A 105 10.74 -3.02 -2.20
C VAL A 105 10.64 -2.17 -3.47
N PRO A 106 11.75 -1.93 -4.21
CA PRO A 106 11.73 -1.12 -5.43
C PRO A 106 11.04 -1.84 -6.60
N GLN A 107 10.74 -1.10 -7.67
CA GLN A 107 10.15 -1.65 -8.89
C GLN A 107 11.23 -2.32 -9.76
N LEU A 108 11.64 -3.54 -9.41
CA LEU A 108 12.74 -4.25 -10.06
C LEU A 108 12.62 -4.30 -11.59
N HIS A 109 11.43 -4.52 -12.15
CA HIS A 109 11.20 -4.53 -13.60
C HIS A 109 11.63 -3.21 -14.28
N LYS A 110 11.41 -2.06 -13.62
CA LYS A 110 11.87 -0.75 -14.12
C LYS A 110 13.38 -0.58 -14.02
N ILE A 111 14.01 -1.14 -13.00
CA ILE A 111 15.47 -1.06 -12.82
C ILE A 111 16.18 -1.88 -13.90
N ILE A 112 15.65 -3.05 -14.23
CA ILE A 112 16.26 -3.96 -15.20
C ILE A 112 15.75 -3.77 -16.64
N ASN A 113 14.93 -2.74 -16.89
CA ASN A 113 14.27 -2.48 -18.18
C ASN A 113 13.52 -3.71 -18.74
N ALA A 114 12.90 -4.50 -17.86
CA ALA A 114 12.01 -5.57 -18.26
C ALA A 114 10.62 -5.02 -18.66
N PRO A 115 10.00 -5.57 -19.72
CA PRO A 115 8.68 -5.15 -20.19
C PRO A 115 7.57 -5.40 -19.16
#